data_AF-A0A518G1Z9-F1
#
_entry.id   AF-A0A518G1Z9-F1
#
_cell.length_a   1.000
_cell.length_b   1.000
_cell.length_c   1.000
_cell.angle_alpha   90.00
_cell.angle_beta   90.00
_cell.angle_gamma   90.00
#
_symmetry.space_group_name_H-M   'P 1'
#
loop_
_entity.id
_entity.type
_entity.pdbx_description
1 polymer ?
#
loop_
_entity_poly.entity_id
_entity_poly.type
_entity_poly.pdbx_seq_one_letter_code
_entity_poly.pdbx_strand_id
1 'polypeptide(L)'
;MVKTFSGLNSWGTSFAMLLLAAASTITGCQKREASGVAGSTSADSVSDEASSSEYSVPASASPREVAELALKAIEAGELQGLQNLLATKKIKADIQAITRGKNAFSSVVDKAVPLAASAITREIEWLEPEGRTIDQEEITGETAKVVVKGTRMGKPLTRQFFLIREDGIWKLVPSHR
;
A
#
# COMPACT_ATOMS: atom_id res chain seq x y z
N MET A 1 7.84 -38.60 41.76
CA MET A 1 8.01 -39.25 40.45
C MET A 1 8.47 -38.16 39.48
N VAL A 2 9.72 -38.23 39.04
CA VAL A 2 10.37 -37.25 38.16
C VAL A 2 10.10 -37.61 36.71
N LYS A 3 9.71 -36.63 35.88
CA LYS A 3 10.11 -36.60 34.46
C LYS A 3 10.04 -35.18 33.90
N THR A 4 11.24 -34.63 33.77
CA THR A 4 11.67 -33.50 32.95
C THR A 4 11.17 -33.61 31.51
N PHE A 5 10.76 -32.49 30.91
CA PHE A 5 10.73 -32.33 29.46
C PHE A 5 11.77 -31.29 29.05
N SER A 6 12.72 -31.77 28.25
CA SER A 6 13.80 -31.06 27.59
C SER A 6 13.43 -30.80 26.12
N GLY A 7 14.00 -29.74 25.55
CA GLY A 7 14.04 -29.44 24.11
C GLY A 7 13.50 -28.03 23.84
N LEU A 8 14.28 -26.95 23.74
CA LEU A 8 15.58 -26.72 23.10
C LEU A 8 15.61 -27.12 21.62
N ASN A 9 15.37 -26.14 20.74
CA ASN A 9 15.81 -25.98 19.35
C ASN A 9 15.23 -24.61 18.90
N SER A 10 15.88 -23.69 18.20
CA SER A 10 17.10 -23.69 17.40
C SER A 10 17.52 -22.21 17.25
N TRP A 11 18.80 -21.92 17.49
CA TRP A 11 19.44 -20.63 17.22
C TRP A 11 19.96 -20.57 15.78
N GLY A 12 19.98 -19.36 15.23
CA GLY A 12 21.07 -18.83 14.41
C GLY A 12 21.01 -19.16 12.92
N THR A 13 20.50 -18.27 12.06
CA THR A 13 21.25 -17.21 11.36
C THR A 13 22.53 -17.68 10.66
N SER A 14 22.46 -17.82 9.35
CA SER A 14 23.59 -17.58 8.44
C SER A 14 23.04 -17.11 7.10
N PHE A 15 22.99 -15.78 6.95
CA PHE A 15 22.73 -15.09 5.69
C PHE A 15 24.09 -14.90 5.01
N ALA A 16 24.32 -15.60 3.91
CA ALA A 16 25.48 -15.36 3.05
C ALA A 16 25.07 -14.41 1.91
N MET A 17 25.82 -13.31 1.81
CA MET A 17 25.81 -12.33 0.73
C MET A 17 26.08 -12.96 -0.64
N LEU A 18 25.43 -12.44 -1.68
CA LEU A 18 26.15 -12.04 -2.90
C LEU A 18 25.37 -10.95 -3.66
N LEU A 19 25.98 -9.76 -3.74
CA LEU A 19 25.59 -8.61 -4.57
C LEU A 19 26.70 -8.44 -5.61
N LEU A 20 26.36 -8.45 -6.90
CA LEU A 20 27.18 -7.93 -8.01
C LEU A 20 26.22 -7.71 -9.21
N ALA A 21 25.82 -6.46 -9.50
CA ALA A 21 26.32 -5.59 -10.58
C ALA A 21 26.08 -6.19 -12.00
N ALA A 22 25.64 -5.49 -13.05
CA ALA A 22 25.72 -4.07 -13.40
C ALA A 22 24.72 -3.70 -14.53
N ALA A 23 24.72 -2.40 -14.85
CA ALA A 23 23.90 -1.63 -15.77
C ALA A 23 23.96 -1.99 -17.27
N SER A 24 22.97 -1.49 -18.04
CA SER A 24 22.99 -1.04 -19.46
C SER A 24 21.51 -0.80 -19.89
N THR A 25 21.02 0.21 -20.60
CA THR A 25 21.54 1.36 -21.36
C THR A 25 20.31 2.23 -21.70
N ILE A 26 20.31 3.53 -21.40
CA ILE A 26 19.33 4.48 -21.95
C ILE A 26 19.89 4.96 -23.29
N THR A 27 19.29 4.54 -24.40
CA THR A 27 19.66 5.00 -25.75
C THR A 27 18.43 5.56 -26.44
N GLY A 28 18.54 6.82 -26.89
CA GLY A 28 17.83 7.28 -28.08
C GLY A 28 16.86 8.45 -27.91
N CYS A 29 17.39 9.66 -27.71
CA CYS A 29 16.74 10.85 -28.25
C CYS A 29 16.79 10.78 -29.79
N GLN A 30 15.64 10.75 -30.47
CA GLN A 30 15.56 11.18 -31.86
C GLN A 30 14.57 12.34 -31.99
N LYS A 31 15.16 13.52 -32.18
CA LYS A 31 14.53 14.73 -32.67
C LYS A 31 14.15 14.51 -34.14
N ARG A 32 12.88 14.61 -34.48
CA ARG A 32 12.43 14.75 -35.87
C ARG A 32 11.41 15.89 -35.95
N GLU A 33 11.90 17.06 -36.32
CA GLU A 33 11.06 18.15 -36.81
C GLU A 33 10.61 17.79 -38.23
N ALA A 34 9.30 17.79 -38.46
CA ALA A 34 8.73 17.96 -39.80
C ALA A 34 7.49 18.83 -39.67
N SER A 35 7.69 20.08 -40.11
CA SER A 35 6.68 21.08 -40.40
C SER A 35 5.53 20.52 -41.24
N GLY A 36 4.31 20.88 -40.87
CA GLY A 36 3.09 20.58 -41.60
C GLY A 36 1.88 21.19 -40.91
N VAL A 37 1.71 22.51 -41.01
CA VAL A 37 0.47 23.20 -40.63
C VAL A 37 -0.63 22.82 -41.62
N ALA A 38 -1.72 22.24 -41.11
CA ALA A 38 -3.05 22.35 -41.70
C ALA A 38 -4.13 22.04 -40.65
N GLY A 39 -4.89 23.07 -40.27
CA GLY A 39 -6.32 22.95 -39.98
C GLY A 39 -6.77 22.44 -38.61
N SER A 40 -7.23 23.38 -37.77
CA SER A 40 -8.59 23.38 -37.24
C SER A 40 -9.07 22.11 -36.49
N THR A 41 -9.08 22.15 -35.15
CA THR A 41 -10.30 22.45 -34.36
C THR A 41 -9.99 22.30 -32.88
N SER A 42 -10.50 23.23 -32.09
CA SER A 42 -10.63 23.14 -30.64
C SER A 42 -11.41 21.88 -30.23
N ALA A 43 -10.77 21.06 -29.40
CA ALA A 43 -11.35 20.18 -28.40
C ALA A 43 -10.13 19.75 -27.57
N ASP A 44 -9.74 20.52 -26.56
CA ASP A 44 -10.29 20.39 -25.20
C ASP A 44 -10.77 18.95 -24.91
N SER A 45 -9.82 18.01 -24.93
CA SER A 45 -9.97 16.72 -24.27
C SER A 45 -9.29 16.82 -22.91
N VAL A 46 -9.82 17.67 -22.04
CA VAL A 46 -9.70 17.48 -20.59
C VAL A 46 -10.82 16.54 -20.21
N SER A 47 -10.51 15.25 -20.10
CA SER A 47 -11.33 14.28 -19.36
C SER A 47 -10.53 12.99 -19.15
N ASP A 48 -9.43 13.11 -18.40
CA ASP A 48 -8.93 11.99 -17.59
C ASP A 48 -9.25 12.30 -16.13
N GLU A 49 -10.52 12.56 -15.82
CA GLU A 49 -11.06 12.15 -14.52
C GLU A 49 -11.27 10.63 -14.60
N ALA A 50 -10.16 9.89 -14.51
CA ALA A 50 -10.21 8.49 -14.13
C ALA A 50 -10.87 8.44 -12.74
N SER A 51 -12.15 8.10 -12.80
CA SER A 51 -13.14 8.13 -11.74
C SER A 51 -12.58 7.82 -10.35
N SER A 52 -12.46 8.85 -9.51
CA SER A 52 -12.16 8.70 -8.08
C SER A 52 -13.25 7.94 -7.31
N SER A 53 -14.37 7.59 -7.95
CA SER A 53 -15.51 6.94 -7.32
C SER A 53 -15.32 5.45 -7.08
N GLU A 54 -14.44 4.77 -7.83
CA GLU A 54 -14.30 3.30 -7.75
C GLU A 54 -13.77 2.82 -6.39
N TYR A 55 -12.95 3.64 -5.73
CA TYR A 55 -12.36 3.34 -4.42
C TYR A 55 -13.02 4.10 -3.26
N SER A 56 -14.27 4.54 -3.45
CA SER A 56 -15.06 5.14 -2.37
C SER A 56 -15.61 4.06 -1.44
N VAL A 57 -15.35 4.20 -0.14
CA VAL A 57 -15.79 3.23 0.87
C VAL A 57 -17.17 3.63 1.40
N PRO A 58 -18.22 2.84 1.19
CA PRO A 58 -19.50 3.10 1.83
C PRO A 58 -19.39 2.94 3.35
N ALA A 59 -20.17 3.70 4.12
CA ALA A 59 -20.12 3.63 5.58
C ALA A 59 -20.49 2.25 6.17
N SER A 60 -21.19 1.43 5.38
CA SER A 60 -21.55 0.05 5.72
C SER A 60 -20.49 -0.99 5.34
N ALA A 61 -19.41 -0.59 4.64
CA ALA A 61 -18.37 -1.54 4.23
C ALA A 61 -17.78 -2.26 5.44
N SER A 62 -17.53 -3.55 5.31
CA SER A 62 -16.75 -4.35 6.25
C SER A 62 -15.24 -4.07 6.07
N PRO A 63 -14.41 -4.35 7.09
CA PRO A 63 -12.96 -4.25 6.93
C PRO A 63 -12.41 -5.15 5.80
N ARG A 64 -12.99 -6.33 5.59
CA ARG A 64 -12.70 -7.22 4.46
C ARG A 64 -12.92 -6.53 3.11
N GLU A 65 -14.08 -5.89 2.91
CA GLU A 65 -14.36 -5.18 1.65
C GLU A 65 -13.39 -4.02 1.41
N VAL A 66 -13.00 -3.29 2.46
CA VAL A 66 -11.97 -2.23 2.35
C VAL A 66 -10.62 -2.82 1.96
N ALA A 67 -10.24 -3.97 2.51
CA ALA A 67 -9.01 -4.68 2.14
C ALA A 67 -9.06 -5.21 0.69
N GLU A 68 -10.21 -5.68 0.21
CA GLU A 68 -10.41 -6.08 -1.19
C GLU A 68 -10.24 -4.89 -2.13
N LEU A 69 -10.82 -3.74 -1.81
CA LEU A 69 -10.62 -2.49 -2.56
C LEU A 69 -9.15 -2.07 -2.57
N ALA A 70 -8.45 -2.26 -1.45
CA ALA A 70 -7.01 -1.97 -1.36
C ALA A 70 -6.18 -2.87 -2.28
N LEU A 71 -6.46 -4.17 -2.31
CA LEU A 71 -5.80 -5.11 -3.22
C LEU A 71 -6.05 -4.73 -4.68
N LYS A 72 -7.30 -4.44 -5.05
CA LYS A 72 -7.65 -3.98 -6.39
C LYS A 72 -6.91 -2.70 -6.77
N ALA A 73 -6.83 -1.72 -5.87
CA ALA A 73 -6.08 -0.48 -6.11
C ALA A 73 -4.59 -0.76 -6.34
N ILE A 74 -4.00 -1.66 -5.55
CA ILE A 74 -2.59 -2.04 -5.68
C ILE A 74 -2.33 -2.79 -7.00
N GLU A 75 -3.21 -3.70 -7.39
CA GLU A 75 -3.11 -4.46 -8.64
C GLU A 75 -3.27 -3.57 -9.88
N ALA A 76 -4.14 -2.57 -9.80
CA ALA A 76 -4.33 -1.59 -10.85
C ALA A 76 -3.23 -0.49 -10.88
N GLY A 77 -2.38 -0.40 -9.85
CA GLY A 77 -1.42 0.70 -9.71
C GLY A 77 -2.06 2.04 -9.34
N GLU A 78 -3.31 2.03 -8.87
CA GLU A 78 -4.14 3.19 -8.54
C GLU A 78 -3.78 3.76 -7.16
N LEU A 79 -2.63 4.43 -7.06
CA LEU A 79 -2.16 5.02 -5.81
C LEU A 79 -3.13 6.06 -5.24
N GLN A 80 -3.85 6.80 -6.09
CA GLN A 80 -4.84 7.77 -5.63
C GLN A 80 -6.05 7.07 -5.01
N GLY A 81 -6.50 5.95 -5.60
CA GLY A 81 -7.53 5.09 -5.03
C GLY A 81 -7.13 4.56 -3.65
N LEU A 82 -5.90 4.06 -3.51
CA LEU A 82 -5.39 3.59 -2.23
C LEU A 82 -5.30 4.70 -1.16
N GLN A 83 -4.93 5.92 -1.55
CA GLN A 83 -4.91 7.07 -0.64
C GLN A 83 -6.29 7.38 -0.04
N ASN A 84 -7.37 7.22 -0.82
CA ASN A 84 -8.74 7.45 -0.35
C ASN A 84 -9.18 6.42 0.70
N LEU A 85 -8.53 5.25 0.74
CA LEU A 85 -8.78 4.20 1.72
C LEU A 85 -8.03 4.43 3.05
N LEU A 86 -7.08 5.36 3.11
CA LEU A 86 -6.23 5.58 4.29
C LEU A 86 -6.91 6.37 5.40
N ALA A 87 -6.56 6.03 6.65
CA ALA A 87 -6.96 6.72 7.87
C ALA A 87 -6.18 8.03 8.04
N THR A 88 -6.58 9.05 7.29
CA THR A 88 -5.82 10.30 7.17
C THR A 88 -5.72 11.03 8.50
N LYS A 89 -6.77 11.05 9.34
CA LYS A 89 -6.69 11.72 10.65
C LYS A 89 -5.68 11.01 11.55
N LYS A 90 -5.67 9.67 11.56
CA LYS A 90 -4.71 8.89 12.33
C LYS A 90 -3.28 9.14 11.87
N ILE A 91 -3.02 9.09 10.56
CA ILE A 91 -1.68 9.36 9.98
C ILE A 91 -1.19 10.76 10.39
N LYS A 92 -2.05 11.77 10.29
CA LYS A 92 -1.71 13.14 10.69
C LYS A 92 -1.40 13.23 12.19
N ALA A 93 -2.20 12.60 13.02
CA ALA A 93 -2.00 12.56 14.47
C ALA A 93 -0.68 11.86 14.85
N ASP A 94 -0.34 10.75 14.21
CA ASP A 94 0.91 10.01 14.46
C ASP A 94 2.14 10.84 14.13
N ILE A 95 2.12 11.54 12.99
CA ILE A 95 3.23 12.42 12.59
C ILE A 95 3.38 13.58 13.55
N GLN A 96 2.28 14.22 13.96
CA GLN A 96 2.31 15.30 14.96
C GLN A 96 2.89 14.82 16.29
N ALA A 97 2.57 13.58 16.70
CA ALA A 97 3.12 12.96 17.90
C ALA A 97 4.64 12.71 17.76
N ILE A 98 5.09 12.18 16.63
CA ILE A 98 6.52 11.91 16.35
C ILE A 98 7.33 13.21 16.33
N THR A 99 6.80 14.29 15.74
CA THR A 99 7.48 15.59 15.71
C THR A 99 7.36 16.38 17.02
N ARG A 100 6.74 15.79 18.06
CA ARG A 100 6.50 16.39 19.38
C ARG A 100 5.81 17.76 19.30
N GLY A 101 4.88 17.93 18.36
CA GLY A 101 4.17 19.21 18.19
C GLY A 101 5.03 20.41 17.79
N LYS A 102 6.35 20.25 17.58
CA LYS A 102 7.11 21.24 16.81
C LYS A 102 6.46 21.22 15.44
N ASN A 103 5.90 22.35 14.99
CA ASN A 103 5.25 22.52 13.69
C ASN A 103 5.85 21.51 12.71
N ALA A 104 5.21 20.35 12.58
CA ALA A 104 5.66 19.38 11.61
C ALA A 104 5.62 20.19 10.34
N PHE A 105 6.77 20.38 9.68
CA PHE A 105 6.84 21.18 8.46
C PHE A 105 5.61 20.75 7.66
N SER A 106 4.70 21.67 7.34
CA SER A 106 3.38 21.32 6.77
C SER A 106 3.56 20.37 5.57
N SER A 107 4.66 20.56 4.85
CA SER A 107 5.17 19.69 3.79
C SER A 107 5.38 18.21 4.14
N VAL A 108 5.68 17.85 5.39
CA VAL A 108 5.79 16.46 5.89
C VAL A 108 4.42 15.86 6.10
N VAL A 109 3.50 16.62 6.68
CA VAL A 109 2.11 16.18 6.92
C VAL A 109 1.38 15.99 5.59
N ASP A 110 1.61 16.89 4.63
CA ASP A 110 1.00 16.82 3.30
C ASP A 110 1.51 15.62 2.47
N LYS A 111 2.77 15.21 2.69
CA LYS A 111 3.37 14.03 2.02
C LYS A 111 3.07 12.71 2.72
N ALA A 112 2.52 12.75 3.92
CA ALA A 112 2.32 11.58 4.75
C ALA A 112 1.41 10.52 4.11
N VAL A 113 0.28 10.96 3.56
CA VAL A 113 -0.73 10.09 2.97
C VAL A 113 -0.22 9.41 1.69
N PRO A 114 0.40 10.12 0.73
CA PRO A 114 1.06 9.48 -0.42
C PRO A 114 2.18 8.50 -0.02
N LEU A 115 2.98 8.83 0.99
CA LEU A 115 4.04 7.95 1.49
C LEU A 115 3.46 6.69 2.15
N ALA A 116 2.39 6.82 2.93
CA ALA A 116 1.69 5.71 3.55
C ALA A 116 1.08 4.77 2.49
N ALA A 117 0.44 5.31 1.45
CA ALA A 117 -0.10 4.51 0.35
C ALA A 117 1.02 3.73 -0.34
N SER A 118 2.13 4.40 -0.66
CA SER A 118 3.31 3.78 -1.26
C SER A 118 3.91 2.68 -0.38
N ALA A 119 3.92 2.87 0.95
CA ALA A 119 4.41 1.86 1.89
C ALA A 119 3.52 0.61 1.89
N ILE A 120 2.20 0.77 1.91
CA ILE A 120 1.25 -0.35 1.84
C ILE A 120 1.39 -1.11 0.52
N THR A 121 1.45 -0.41 -0.62
CA THR A 121 1.72 -1.01 -1.93
C THR A 121 2.98 -1.87 -1.88
N ARG A 122 4.08 -1.29 -1.38
CA ARG A 122 5.35 -1.99 -1.25
C ARG A 122 5.30 -3.17 -0.30
N GLU A 123 4.43 -3.24 0.70
CA GLU A 123 4.31 -4.40 1.58
C GLU A 123 3.63 -5.58 0.88
N ILE A 124 2.63 -5.28 0.05
CA ILE A 124 1.80 -6.25 -0.69
C ILE A 124 2.48 -6.72 -1.98
N GLU A 125 3.27 -5.89 -2.65
CA GLU A 125 4.06 -6.26 -3.84
C GLU A 125 5.06 -7.41 -3.58
N TRP A 126 5.35 -7.73 -2.32
CA TRP A 126 6.14 -8.93 -1.97
C TRP A 126 5.39 -10.23 -2.26
N LEU A 127 4.06 -10.17 -2.31
CA LEU A 127 3.22 -11.26 -2.76
C LEU A 127 3.14 -11.21 -4.29
N GLU A 128 3.25 -12.35 -4.93
CA GLU A 128 2.92 -12.52 -6.35
C GLU A 128 1.47 -12.05 -6.58
N PRO A 129 1.18 -11.32 -7.68
CA PRO A 129 -0.18 -10.85 -7.96
C PRO A 129 -1.19 -11.99 -8.08
N GLU A 130 -0.79 -13.06 -8.76
CA GLU A 130 -1.61 -14.25 -8.91
C GLU A 130 -1.72 -15.00 -7.57
N GLY A 131 -2.95 -15.18 -7.09
CA GLY A 131 -3.23 -15.94 -5.86
C GLY A 131 -3.25 -15.12 -4.56
N ARG A 132 -3.22 -13.78 -4.64
CA ARG A 132 -3.53 -12.93 -3.47
C ARG A 132 -4.98 -13.10 -3.06
N THR A 133 -5.23 -13.49 -1.81
CA THR A 133 -6.59 -13.68 -1.30
C THR A 133 -6.70 -13.21 0.14
N ILE A 134 -7.87 -12.71 0.52
CA ILE A 134 -8.19 -12.45 1.93
C ILE A 134 -8.54 -13.79 2.57
N ASP A 135 -7.80 -14.12 3.63
CA ASP A 135 -7.95 -15.38 4.34
C ASP A 135 -8.78 -15.21 5.63
N GLN A 136 -8.37 -14.27 6.46
CA GLN A 136 -8.93 -14.07 7.79
C GLN A 136 -9.20 -12.60 8.06
N GLU A 137 -10.25 -12.34 8.84
CA GLU A 137 -10.56 -11.04 9.41
C GLU A 137 -10.76 -11.20 10.91
N GLU A 138 -10.23 -10.25 11.68
CA GLU A 138 -10.40 -10.14 13.11
C GLU A 138 -10.79 -8.69 13.44
N ILE A 139 -11.93 -8.50 14.09
CA ILE A 139 -12.47 -7.19 14.45
C ILE A 139 -12.50 -7.06 15.97
N THR A 140 -11.91 -5.99 16.48
CA THR A 140 -11.86 -5.67 17.90
C THR A 140 -12.28 -4.22 18.11
N GLY A 141 -13.57 -4.03 18.40
CA GLY A 141 -14.18 -2.71 18.56
C GLY A 141 -14.04 -1.88 17.27
N GLU A 142 -13.35 -0.74 17.37
CA GLU A 142 -13.11 0.20 16.27
C GLU A 142 -11.82 -0.10 15.48
N THR A 143 -11.25 -1.29 15.66
CA THR A 143 -10.04 -1.74 14.95
C THR A 143 -10.28 -3.10 14.28
N ALA A 144 -9.59 -3.34 13.18
CA ALA A 144 -9.63 -4.63 12.51
C ALA A 144 -8.26 -5.00 11.92
N LYS A 145 -8.05 -6.30 11.78
CA LYS A 145 -6.87 -6.90 11.14
C LYS A 145 -7.38 -7.86 10.07
N VAL A 146 -6.95 -7.63 8.84
CA VAL A 146 -7.28 -8.49 7.69
C VAL A 146 -6.01 -9.15 7.19
N VAL A 147 -6.01 -10.47 7.13
CA VAL A 147 -4.87 -11.27 6.67
C VAL A 147 -5.01 -11.54 5.19
N VAL A 148 -3.99 -11.12 4.44
CA VAL A 148 -3.84 -11.43 3.01
C VAL A 148 -2.85 -12.58 2.87
N LYS A 149 -3.26 -13.66 2.22
CA LYS A 149 -2.39 -14.75 1.81
C LYS A 149 -1.98 -14.58 0.35
N GLY A 150 -0.79 -15.05 0.02
CA GLY A 150 -0.30 -15.18 -1.34
C GLY A 150 0.97 -16.00 -1.36
N THR A 151 1.68 -15.97 -2.48
CA THR A 151 2.96 -16.66 -2.67
C THR A 151 4.08 -15.66 -2.92
N ARG A 152 5.31 -16.05 -2.60
CA ARG A 152 6.51 -15.33 -2.99
C ARG A 152 7.60 -16.32 -3.36
N MET A 153 8.02 -16.31 -4.62
CA MET A 153 8.94 -17.32 -5.17
C MET A 153 8.41 -18.74 -4.91
N GLY A 154 7.11 -18.94 -5.12
CA GLY A 154 6.42 -20.22 -4.91
C GLY A 154 6.25 -20.66 -3.44
N LYS A 155 6.63 -19.83 -2.45
CA LYS A 155 6.42 -20.13 -1.02
C LYS A 155 5.24 -19.35 -0.46
N PRO A 156 4.39 -19.97 0.39
CA PRO A 156 3.28 -19.26 1.01
C PRO A 156 3.81 -18.13 1.91
N LEU A 157 3.22 -16.95 1.77
CA LEU A 157 3.53 -15.78 2.58
C LEU A 157 2.22 -15.09 2.97
N THR A 158 2.23 -14.47 4.15
CA THR A 158 1.09 -13.68 4.62
C THR A 158 1.50 -12.23 4.88
N ARG A 159 0.53 -11.35 4.62
CA ARG A 159 0.56 -9.92 4.92
C ARG A 159 -0.70 -9.56 5.69
N GLN A 160 -0.67 -8.39 6.30
CA GLN A 160 -1.75 -7.92 7.16
C GLN A 160 -2.09 -6.49 6.77
N PHE A 161 -3.36 -6.21 6.54
CA PHE A 161 -3.89 -4.87 6.61
C PHE A 161 -4.39 -4.61 8.03
N PHE A 162 -4.03 -3.47 8.56
CA PHE A 162 -4.60 -2.94 9.79
C PHE A 162 -5.61 -1.87 9.40
N LEU A 163 -6.77 -1.89 10.04
CA LEU A 163 -7.83 -0.93 9.80
C LEU A 163 -8.31 -0.35 11.11
N ILE A 164 -8.75 0.89 11.04
CA ILE A 164 -9.48 1.55 12.12
C ILE A 164 -10.78 2.14 11.57
N ARG A 165 -11.73 2.39 12.46
CA ARG A 165 -12.91 3.17 12.12
C ARG A 165 -12.63 4.66 12.32
N GLU A 166 -12.74 5.42 11.24
CA GLU A 166 -12.61 6.88 11.22
C GLU A 166 -13.93 7.46 10.70
N ASP A 167 -14.61 8.26 11.53
CA ASP A 167 -15.93 8.83 11.24
C ASP A 167 -17.00 7.79 10.83
N GLY A 168 -16.96 6.61 11.44
CA GLY A 168 -17.89 5.51 11.15
C GLY A 168 -17.53 4.66 9.92
N ILE A 169 -16.46 5.01 9.19
CA ILE A 169 -15.99 4.33 7.99
C ILE A 169 -14.68 3.59 8.30
N TRP A 170 -14.53 2.35 7.83
CA TRP A 170 -13.27 1.63 7.94
C TRP A 170 -12.20 2.19 7.00
N LYS A 171 -11.01 2.39 7.53
CA LYS A 171 -9.86 2.97 6.83
C LYS A 171 -8.58 2.21 7.16
N LEU A 172 -7.70 2.07 6.17
CA LEU A 172 -6.39 1.44 6.29
C LEU A 172 -5.44 2.29 7.13
N VAL A 173 -4.67 1.63 7.97
CA VAL A 173 -3.54 2.23 8.70
C VAL A 173 -2.25 1.64 8.15
N PRO A 174 -1.26 2.46 7.77
CA PRO A 174 0.06 1.96 7.38
C PRO A 174 0.69 1.22 8.55
N SER A 175 1.24 0.02 8.30
CA SER A 175 1.92 -0.74 9.33
C SER A 175 3.28 -0.10 9.65
N HIS A 176 3.55 0.16 10.92
CA HIS A 176 4.90 0.53 11.38
C HIS A 176 5.57 -0.77 11.86
N ARG A 177 6.31 -1.44 10.99
CA ARG A 177 7.23 -2.50 11.39
C ARG A 177 8.66 -1.98 11.49
#